data_AF-A0A926CFZ5-F1
#
_entry.id   AF-A0A926CFZ5-F1
#
_cell.length_a   1.000
_cell.length_b   1.000
_cell.length_c   1.000
_cell.angle_alpha   90.00
_cell.angle_beta   90.00
_cell.angle_gamma   90.00
#
_symmetry.space_group_name_H-M   'P 1'
#
loop_
_entity.id
_entity.type
_entity.pdbx_description
1 polymer ?
#
loop_
_entity_poly.entity_id
_entity_poly.type
_entity_poly.pdbx_seq_one_letter_code
_entity_poly.pdbx_strand_id
1 'polypeptide(L)'
;MIGAPLLGPASGSAEQAISWLSARAIYDNDIVRIVNTYQLIGEQVGLDWFLAIAQMAHETGSLTSWWSQPPRRNLAGIGVTGVWRPGLPDGSPGPAPGPAWAWSAQLGRWLAGVSFPTWGSDAIPAHLGRLLAYTLPAGQGDLAQQSLIDKALGYRSLPASHRNSAPTILGLNG
;
A
#
# COMPACT_ATOMS: atom_id res chain seq x y z
N MET A 1 -11.04 6.62 -23.04
CA MET A 1 -10.07 7.47 -22.31
C MET A 1 -8.77 6.69 -22.16
N ILE A 2 -7.62 7.30 -22.44
CA ILE A 2 -6.31 6.71 -22.15
C ILE A 2 -5.95 7.14 -20.72
N GLY A 3 -5.71 6.19 -19.82
CA GLY A 3 -5.33 6.48 -18.43
C GLY A 3 -3.89 6.97 -18.33
N ALA A 4 -3.56 7.71 -17.26
CA ALA A 4 -2.18 8.11 -16.99
C ALA A 4 -1.29 6.87 -16.76
N PRO A 5 -0.11 6.78 -17.40
CA PRO A 5 0.82 5.67 -17.19
C PRO A 5 1.41 5.72 -15.79
N LEU A 6 1.69 4.55 -15.20
CA LEU A 6 2.32 4.47 -13.87
C LEU A 6 3.83 4.65 -13.91
N LEU A 7 4.47 4.27 -15.03
CA LEU A 7 5.91 4.51 -15.25
C LEU A 7 6.11 5.86 -15.92
N GLY A 8 6.98 6.68 -15.33
CA GLY A 8 7.25 8.03 -15.79
C GLY A 8 7.65 8.97 -14.65
N PRO A 9 7.94 10.24 -14.98
CA PRO A 9 8.18 11.27 -13.97
C PRO A 9 6.92 11.50 -13.14
N ALA A 10 7.11 12.04 -11.92
CA ALA A 10 6.00 12.39 -11.05
C ALA A 10 5.09 13.44 -11.68
N SER A 11 3.77 13.24 -11.54
CA SER A 11 2.75 14.18 -12.05
C SER A 11 2.50 15.39 -11.14
N GLY A 12 3.19 15.49 -9.99
CA GLY A 12 3.05 16.59 -9.03
C GLY A 12 4.24 16.71 -8.08
N SER A 13 4.14 17.62 -7.10
CA SER A 13 5.21 17.93 -6.14
C SER A 13 4.93 17.44 -4.73
N ALA A 14 5.98 17.35 -3.91
CA ALA A 14 5.86 16.87 -2.52
C ALA A 14 5.03 17.85 -1.69
N GLU A 15 5.19 19.16 -1.91
CA GLU A 15 4.43 20.21 -1.24
C GLU A 15 2.94 20.07 -1.53
N GLN A 16 2.57 19.75 -2.77
CA GLN A 16 1.17 19.52 -3.16
C GLN A 16 0.60 18.30 -2.44
N ALA A 17 1.32 17.17 -2.44
CA ALA A 17 0.88 15.95 -1.78
C ALA A 17 0.76 16.11 -0.25
N ILE A 18 1.76 16.74 0.39
CA ILE A 18 1.76 17.03 1.83
C ILE A 18 0.58 17.93 2.18
N SER A 19 0.42 19.07 1.49
CA SER A 19 -0.67 20.01 1.74
C SER A 19 -2.04 19.34 1.63
N TRP A 20 -2.23 18.52 0.59
CA TRP A 20 -3.49 17.82 0.37
C TRP A 20 -3.80 16.76 1.43
N LEU A 21 -2.80 15.96 1.81
CA LEU A 21 -2.96 14.88 2.80
C LEU A 21 -3.11 15.41 4.22
N SER A 22 -2.32 16.41 4.62
CA SER A 22 -2.38 16.98 5.98
C SER A 22 -3.75 17.57 6.31
N ALA A 23 -4.50 18.03 5.31
CA ALA A 23 -5.87 18.53 5.49
C ALA A 23 -6.92 17.43 5.69
N ARG A 24 -6.58 16.14 5.50
CA ARG A 24 -7.56 15.02 5.42
C ARG A 24 -7.20 13.82 6.28
N ALA A 25 -5.92 13.54 6.44
CA ALA A 25 -5.45 12.43 7.26
C ALA A 25 -5.80 12.65 8.73
N ILE A 26 -6.08 11.56 9.44
CA ILE A 26 -6.40 11.62 10.87
C ILE A 26 -5.16 11.50 11.77
N TYR A 27 -3.96 11.39 11.17
CA TYR A 27 -2.69 11.44 11.87
C TYR A 27 -1.70 12.31 11.08
N ASP A 28 -1.09 13.25 11.80
CA ASP A 28 -0.28 14.35 11.25
C ASP A 28 1.20 13.95 11.14
N ASN A 29 1.73 13.35 12.20
CA ASN A 29 3.17 13.31 12.50
C ASN A 29 4.04 12.55 11.49
N ASP A 30 3.42 11.81 10.57
CA ASP A 30 4.11 10.99 9.58
C ASP A 30 3.87 11.45 8.13
N ILE A 31 3.01 12.44 7.84
CA ILE A 31 2.64 12.77 6.45
C ILE A 31 3.84 13.20 5.61
N VAL A 32 4.67 14.12 6.13
CA VAL A 32 5.90 14.56 5.45
C VAL A 32 6.83 13.37 5.19
N ARG A 33 6.99 12.50 6.20
CA ARG A 33 7.83 11.30 6.07
C ARG A 33 7.29 10.34 5.00
N ILE A 34 5.98 10.11 4.99
CA ILE A 34 5.31 9.23 4.02
C ILE A 34 5.55 9.76 2.60
N VAL A 35 5.22 11.04 2.35
CA VAL A 35 5.38 11.65 1.02
C VAL A 35 6.83 11.62 0.55
N ASN A 36 7.78 12.05 1.40
CA ASN A 36 9.20 12.05 1.02
C ASN A 36 9.73 10.63 0.75
N THR A 37 9.18 9.62 1.42
CA THR A 37 9.57 8.23 1.17
C THR A 37 8.98 7.70 -0.14
N TYR A 38 7.73 8.06 -0.46
CA TYR A 38 7.15 7.78 -1.79
C TYR A 38 7.99 8.41 -2.90
N GLN A 39 8.34 9.69 -2.74
CA GLN A 39 9.18 10.41 -3.68
C GLN A 39 10.52 9.71 -3.89
N LEU A 40 11.28 9.48 -2.82
CA LEU A 40 12.60 8.87 -2.88
C LEU A 40 12.59 7.52 -3.62
N ILE A 41 11.67 6.63 -3.25
CA ILE A 41 11.62 5.28 -3.83
C ILE A 41 11.07 5.33 -5.26
N GLY A 42 10.04 6.13 -5.52
CA GLY A 42 9.44 6.22 -6.85
C GLY A 42 10.37 6.83 -7.89
N GLU A 43 11.11 7.88 -7.53
CA GLU A 43 12.16 8.45 -8.38
C GLU A 43 13.24 7.42 -8.70
N GLN A 44 13.65 6.60 -7.72
CA GLN A 44 14.64 5.55 -7.92
C GLN A 44 14.19 4.48 -8.93
N VAL A 45 12.90 4.16 -8.99
CA VAL A 45 12.37 3.08 -9.83
C VAL A 45 11.59 3.57 -11.06
N GLY A 46 11.60 4.89 -11.32
CA GLY A 46 10.90 5.50 -12.45
C GLY A 46 9.37 5.36 -12.41
N LEU A 47 8.79 5.27 -11.21
CA LEU A 47 7.33 5.22 -11.01
C LEU A 47 6.82 6.61 -10.64
N ASP A 48 5.68 7.02 -11.21
CA ASP A 48 4.97 8.23 -10.80
C ASP A 48 4.46 8.07 -9.36
N TRP A 49 5.29 8.49 -8.41
CA TRP A 49 5.01 8.39 -6.99
C TRP A 49 3.87 9.30 -6.55
N PHE A 50 3.60 10.38 -7.28
CA PHE A 50 2.50 11.28 -6.98
C PHE A 50 1.17 10.59 -7.30
N LEU A 51 1.10 9.89 -8.43
CA LEU A 51 -0.04 9.05 -8.79
C LEU A 51 -0.20 7.87 -7.83
N ALA A 52 0.89 7.26 -7.36
CA ALA A 52 0.84 6.24 -6.31
C ALA A 52 0.27 6.78 -4.98
N ILE A 53 0.61 8.01 -4.59
CA ILE A 53 -0.01 8.68 -3.44
C ILE A 53 -1.51 8.92 -3.67
N ALA A 54 -1.89 9.37 -4.87
CA ALA A 54 -3.30 9.59 -5.20
C ALA A 54 -4.11 8.27 -5.12
N GLN A 55 -3.54 7.17 -5.61
CA GLN A 55 -4.13 5.84 -5.48
C GLN A 55 -4.24 5.43 -4.00
N MET A 56 -3.16 5.59 -3.22
CA MET A 56 -3.18 5.31 -1.78
C MET A 56 -4.27 6.12 -1.06
N ALA A 57 -4.40 7.41 -1.39
CA ALA A 57 -5.44 8.27 -0.81
C ALA A 57 -6.85 7.79 -1.20
N HIS A 58 -7.04 7.30 -2.43
CA HIS A 58 -8.31 6.73 -2.85
C HIS A 58 -8.66 5.46 -2.05
N GLU A 59 -7.73 4.49 -1.98
CA GLU A 59 -7.95 3.20 -1.30
C GLU A 59 -8.17 3.33 0.22
N THR A 60 -7.50 4.30 0.84
CA THR A 60 -7.49 4.43 2.30
C THR A 60 -8.47 5.46 2.82
N GLY A 61 -9.25 6.10 1.95
CA GLY A 61 -10.06 7.25 2.31
C GLY A 61 -9.20 8.39 2.87
N SER A 62 -8.08 8.69 2.21
CA SER A 62 -7.09 9.70 2.61
C SER A 62 -6.47 9.41 3.99
N LEU A 63 -5.97 8.18 4.19
CA LEU A 63 -5.36 7.70 5.43
C LEU A 63 -6.30 7.64 6.64
N THR A 64 -7.62 7.69 6.43
CA THR A 64 -8.61 7.59 7.52
C THR A 64 -9.01 6.15 7.84
N SER A 65 -8.83 5.22 6.89
CA SER A 65 -9.19 3.81 7.07
C SER A 65 -8.48 3.17 8.27
N TRP A 66 -9.14 2.21 8.93
CA TRP A 66 -8.53 1.49 10.06
C TRP A 66 -7.24 0.77 9.68
N TRP A 67 -7.18 0.22 8.46
CA TRP A 67 -6.02 -0.51 7.96
C TRP A 67 -4.82 0.40 7.66
N SER A 68 -5.05 1.64 7.21
CA SER A 68 -3.96 2.58 6.96
C SER A 68 -3.31 3.10 8.23
N GLN A 69 -3.99 3.05 9.38
CA GLN A 69 -3.47 3.62 10.63
C GLN A 69 -2.41 2.74 11.32
N PRO A 70 -1.40 3.34 11.99
CA PRO A 70 -0.50 2.60 12.87
C PRO A 70 -1.25 1.80 13.95
N PRO A 71 -0.81 0.58 14.31
CA PRO A 71 0.40 -0.08 13.85
C PRO A 71 0.24 -0.85 12.52
N ARG A 72 -0.93 -0.87 11.90
CA ARG A 72 -1.21 -1.69 10.70
C ARG A 72 -0.54 -1.16 9.43
N ARG A 73 -0.60 0.16 9.20
CA ARG A 73 0.14 0.85 8.13
C ARG A 73 -0.08 0.28 6.72
N ASN A 74 -1.25 -0.28 6.44
CA ASN A 74 -1.55 -0.89 5.15
C ASN A 74 -2.13 0.15 4.19
N LEU A 75 -1.27 0.65 3.30
CA LEU A 75 -1.55 1.78 2.40
C LEU A 75 -2.28 1.42 1.10
N ALA A 76 -2.48 0.13 0.84
CA ALA A 76 -3.06 -0.34 -0.43
C ALA A 76 -3.98 -1.55 -0.25
N GLY A 77 -4.57 -1.71 0.95
CA GLY A 77 -5.49 -2.82 1.25
C GLY A 77 -4.89 -4.21 1.07
N ILE A 78 -3.57 -4.37 1.18
CA ILE A 78 -2.87 -5.61 0.83
C ILE A 78 -3.32 -6.74 1.76
N GLY A 79 -3.95 -7.76 1.17
CA GLY A 79 -4.47 -8.92 1.89
C GLY A 79 -5.75 -8.67 2.70
N VAL A 80 -6.34 -7.48 2.61
CA VAL A 80 -7.62 -7.18 3.24
C VAL A 80 -8.72 -7.89 2.46
N THR A 81 -9.47 -8.76 3.15
CA THR A 81 -10.49 -9.62 2.50
C THR A 81 -11.89 -9.50 3.11
N GLY A 82 -12.04 -8.73 4.19
CA GLY A 82 -13.28 -8.68 4.98
C GLY A 82 -13.52 -9.92 5.87
N VAL A 83 -12.70 -10.97 5.73
CA VAL A 83 -12.76 -12.14 6.60
C VAL A 83 -12.35 -11.74 8.03
N TRP A 84 -13.14 -12.20 9.00
CA TRP A 84 -12.88 -11.98 10.42
C TRP A 84 -12.97 -13.29 11.22
N ARG A 85 -12.35 -13.31 12.40
CA ARG A 85 -12.53 -14.37 13.41
C ARG A 85 -12.79 -13.76 14.78
N PRO A 86 -13.66 -14.36 15.61
CA PRO A 86 -13.86 -13.88 16.97
C PRO A 86 -12.59 -14.08 17.81
N GLY A 87 -12.48 -13.30 18.88
CA GLY A 87 -11.54 -13.62 19.98
C GLY A 87 -12.02 -14.81 20.81
N LEU A 88 -11.37 -15.01 21.95
CA LEU A 88 -11.76 -16.01 22.94
C LEU A 88 -13.01 -15.56 23.72
N PRO A 89 -13.77 -16.50 24.32
CA PRO A 89 -14.97 -16.18 25.11
C PRO A 89 -14.73 -15.25 26.30
N ASP A 90 -13.49 -15.17 26.79
CA ASP A 90 -13.07 -14.27 27.88
C ASP A 90 -12.81 -12.82 27.41
N GLY A 91 -13.03 -12.53 26.12
CA GLY A 91 -12.83 -11.21 25.52
C GLY A 91 -11.38 -10.93 25.08
N SER A 92 -10.45 -11.86 25.33
CA SER A 92 -9.07 -11.74 24.87
C SER A 92 -8.92 -12.14 23.40
N PRO A 93 -7.89 -11.66 22.69
CA PRO A 93 -7.70 -12.01 21.28
C PRO A 93 -7.38 -13.49 21.05
N GLY A 94 -6.75 -14.18 22.01
CA GLY A 94 -6.08 -15.45 21.74
C GLY A 94 -4.93 -15.31 20.73
N PRO A 95 -4.41 -16.42 20.18
CA PRO A 95 -3.37 -16.38 19.15
C PRO A 95 -3.92 -15.84 17.83
N ALA A 96 -3.09 -15.10 17.10
CA ALA A 96 -3.43 -14.65 15.75
C ALA A 96 -3.69 -15.85 14.84
N PRO A 97 -4.72 -15.82 13.97
CA PRO A 97 -4.99 -16.91 13.03
C PRO A 97 -3.88 -17.16 12.00
N GLY A 98 -2.96 -16.21 11.86
CA GLY A 98 -1.80 -16.28 10.97
C GLY A 98 -1.08 -14.92 10.90
N PRO A 99 -0.04 -14.80 10.06
CA PRO A 99 0.79 -13.59 9.99
C PRO A 99 0.06 -12.37 9.37
N ALA A 100 -0.98 -12.60 8.57
CA ALA A 100 -1.76 -11.55 7.90
C ALA A 100 -3.11 -11.32 8.61
N TRP A 101 -3.05 -11.04 9.91
CA TRP A 101 -4.22 -10.72 10.73
C TRP A 101 -3.90 -9.61 11.73
N ALA A 102 -4.86 -8.72 11.96
CA ALA A 102 -4.77 -7.67 12.96
C ALA A 102 -5.97 -7.72 13.91
N TRP A 103 -5.72 -7.59 15.22
CA TRP A 103 -6.77 -7.57 16.22
C TRP A 103 -7.43 -6.18 16.30
N SER A 104 -8.76 -6.16 16.27
CA SER A 104 -9.56 -4.98 16.58
C SER A 104 -10.21 -5.16 17.95
N ALA A 105 -9.65 -4.50 18.97
CA ALA A 105 -10.20 -4.52 20.33
C ALA A 105 -11.62 -3.92 20.38
N GLN A 106 -11.87 -2.88 19.58
CA GLN A 106 -13.19 -2.25 19.47
C GLN A 106 -14.27 -3.23 18.97
N LEU A 107 -13.90 -4.14 18.07
CA LEU A 107 -14.84 -5.11 17.49
C LEU A 107 -14.79 -6.48 18.18
N GLY A 108 -13.79 -6.73 19.03
CA GLY A 108 -13.53 -8.05 19.62
C GLY A 108 -13.21 -9.12 18.57
N ARG A 109 -12.52 -8.75 17.48
CA ARG A 109 -12.29 -9.64 16.31
C ARG A 109 -10.91 -9.48 15.70
N TRP A 110 -10.39 -10.59 15.20
CA TRP A 110 -9.29 -10.62 14.23
C TRP A 110 -9.81 -10.28 12.84
N LEU A 111 -9.13 -9.39 12.12
CA LEU A 111 -9.43 -9.01 10.74
C LEU A 111 -8.27 -9.43 9.83
N ALA A 112 -8.58 -10.08 8.71
CA ALA A 112 -7.56 -10.53 7.76
C ALA A 112 -6.99 -9.35 6.95
N GLY A 113 -5.66 -9.26 6.90
CA GLY A 113 -4.90 -8.22 6.21
C GLY A 113 -3.47 -8.11 6.70
N VAL A 114 -2.56 -7.63 5.84
CA VAL A 114 -1.15 -7.48 6.19
C VAL A 114 -0.96 -6.22 7.05
N SER A 115 -0.18 -6.34 8.13
CA SER A 115 0.31 -5.19 8.89
C SER A 115 1.80 -4.97 8.60
N PHE A 116 2.21 -3.72 8.47
CA PHE A 116 3.58 -3.35 8.12
C PHE A 116 4.29 -2.71 9.33
N PRO A 117 5.46 -3.22 9.74
CA PRO A 117 6.19 -2.69 10.89
C PRO A 117 6.57 -1.22 10.75
N THR A 118 7.04 -0.81 9.56
CA THR A 118 7.48 0.56 9.30
C THR A 118 6.88 1.14 8.01
N TRP A 119 6.86 2.47 7.91
CA TRP A 119 6.49 3.15 6.67
C TRP A 119 7.50 2.88 5.54
N GLY A 120 8.77 3.21 5.80
CA GLY A 120 9.76 3.30 4.73
C GLY A 120 10.48 2.01 4.37
N SER A 121 10.57 1.05 5.30
CA SER A 121 11.13 -0.26 4.98
C SER A 121 10.07 -1.27 4.57
N ASP A 122 8.78 -1.05 4.86
CA ASP A 122 7.77 -2.10 4.67
C ASP A 122 6.55 -1.61 3.88
N ALA A 123 5.74 -0.69 4.44
CA ALA A 123 4.45 -0.30 3.86
C ALA A 123 4.56 0.32 2.47
N ILE A 124 5.43 1.32 2.31
CA ILE A 124 5.59 2.06 1.05
C ILE A 124 6.27 1.18 -0.01
N PRO A 125 7.37 0.45 0.31
CA PRO A 125 7.92 -0.54 -0.60
C PRO A 125 6.92 -1.60 -1.06
N ALA A 126 6.08 -2.11 -0.15
CA ALA A 126 5.06 -3.11 -0.49
C ALA A 126 4.00 -2.56 -1.45
N HIS A 127 3.61 -1.29 -1.30
CA HIS A 127 2.70 -0.65 -2.24
C HIS A 127 3.36 -0.44 -3.61
N LEU A 128 4.49 0.27 -3.66
CA LEU A 128 5.16 0.62 -4.91
C LEU A 128 5.61 -0.60 -5.71
N GLY A 129 6.16 -1.63 -5.05
CA GLY A 129 6.53 -2.89 -5.69
C GLY A 129 5.34 -3.64 -6.27
N ARG A 130 4.15 -3.52 -5.66
CA ARG A 130 2.93 -4.13 -6.18
C ARG A 130 2.38 -3.37 -7.38
N LEU A 131 2.47 -2.03 -7.42
CA LEU A 131 2.16 -1.24 -8.61
C LEU A 131 3.09 -1.58 -9.78
N LEU A 132 4.39 -1.72 -9.52
CA LEU A 132 5.35 -2.21 -10.52
C LEU A 132 4.99 -3.61 -11.01
N ALA A 133 4.57 -4.50 -10.11
CA ALA A 133 4.15 -5.86 -10.50
C ALA A 133 2.92 -5.86 -11.43
N TYR A 134 1.95 -4.96 -11.20
CA TYR A 134 0.81 -4.79 -12.09
C TYR A 134 1.20 -4.14 -13.43
N THR A 135 2.27 -3.36 -13.46
CA THR A 135 2.70 -2.59 -14.64
C THR A 135 3.65 -3.38 -15.54
N LEU A 136 4.54 -4.19 -14.96
CA LEU A 136 5.60 -4.88 -15.67
C LEU A 136 5.28 -6.37 -15.89
N PRO A 137 5.59 -6.94 -17.06
CA PRO A 137 5.59 -8.38 -17.25
C PRO A 137 6.51 -9.08 -16.22
N ALA A 138 6.30 -10.38 -15.98
CA ALA A 138 7.17 -11.14 -15.09
C ALA A 138 8.61 -11.16 -15.63
N GLY A 139 9.59 -10.91 -14.76
CA GLY A 139 11.01 -10.87 -15.11
C GLY A 139 11.46 -9.63 -15.92
N GLN A 140 10.57 -8.67 -16.17
CA GLN A 140 10.89 -7.41 -16.85
C GLN A 140 11.02 -6.26 -15.86
N GLY A 141 11.91 -5.31 -16.18
CA GLY A 141 12.30 -4.19 -15.33
C GLY A 141 13.77 -4.26 -14.93
N ASP A 142 14.31 -3.17 -14.40
CA ASP A 142 15.68 -3.15 -13.88
C ASP A 142 15.82 -3.86 -12.53
N LEU A 143 17.06 -3.96 -12.03
CA LEU A 143 17.36 -4.64 -10.75
C LEU A 143 16.67 -4.00 -9.54
N ALA A 144 16.50 -2.68 -9.53
CA ALA A 144 15.85 -1.97 -8.44
C ALA A 144 14.34 -2.23 -8.46
N GLN A 145 13.73 -2.20 -9.64
CA GLN A 145 12.33 -2.56 -9.86
C GLN A 145 12.05 -4.01 -9.47
N GLN A 146 12.90 -4.96 -9.90
CA GLN A 146 12.75 -6.38 -9.52
C GLN A 146 12.86 -6.57 -8.01
N SER A 147 13.87 -5.96 -7.36
CA SER A 147 14.04 -6.08 -5.90
C SER A 147 12.82 -5.54 -5.14
N LEU A 148 12.23 -4.43 -5.61
CA LEU A 148 11.05 -3.84 -5.00
C LEU A 148 9.80 -4.71 -5.20
N ILE A 149 9.64 -5.27 -6.41
CA ILE A 149 8.60 -6.27 -6.72
C ILE A 149 8.72 -7.48 -5.79
N ASP A 150 9.91 -8.09 -5.71
CA ASP A 150 10.13 -9.31 -4.92
C ASP A 150 9.79 -9.08 -3.45
N LYS A 151 10.20 -7.92 -2.91
CA LYS A 151 9.84 -7.52 -1.56
C LYS A 151 8.33 -7.39 -1.37
N ALA A 152 7.63 -6.70 -2.27
CA ALA A 152 6.18 -6.55 -2.21
C ALA A 152 5.45 -7.91 -2.31
N LEU A 153 5.94 -8.80 -3.19
CA LEU A 153 5.35 -10.12 -3.39
C LEU A 153 5.68 -11.11 -2.25
N GLY A 154 6.74 -10.86 -1.48
CA GLY A 154 7.06 -11.57 -0.25
C GLY A 154 6.04 -11.33 0.87
N TYR A 155 5.43 -10.15 0.94
CA TYR A 155 4.34 -9.87 1.89
C TYR A 155 3.04 -10.56 1.51
N ARG A 156 2.72 -10.57 0.22
CA ARG A 156 1.56 -11.26 -0.35
C ARG A 156 1.89 -11.61 -1.78
N SER A 157 1.69 -12.85 -2.19
CA SER A 157 1.86 -13.24 -3.59
C SER A 157 0.85 -12.53 -4.50
N LEU A 158 1.22 -12.35 -5.76
CA LEU A 158 0.34 -11.87 -6.82
C LEU A 158 0.26 -12.96 -7.88
N PRO A 159 -0.94 -13.40 -8.31
CA PRO A 159 -1.05 -14.39 -9.37
C PRO A 159 -0.42 -13.88 -10.67
N ALA A 160 0.22 -14.77 -11.44
CA ALA A 160 0.90 -14.39 -12.67
C ALA A 160 -0.03 -13.69 -13.69
N SER A 161 -1.33 -13.99 -13.68
CA SER A 161 -2.35 -13.35 -14.52
C SER A 161 -2.54 -11.85 -14.26
N HIS A 162 -2.09 -11.34 -13.12
CA HIS A 162 -2.16 -9.92 -12.77
C HIS A 162 -0.87 -9.17 -13.12
N ARG A 163 0.14 -9.83 -13.68
CA ARG A 163 1.35 -9.15 -14.18
C ARG A 163 1.00 -8.40 -15.46
N ASN A 164 1.48 -7.17 -15.60
CA ASN A 164 1.19 -6.30 -16.75
C ASN A 164 -0.31 -6.08 -17.02
N SER A 165 -1.18 -6.28 -16.03
CA SER A 165 -2.63 -6.11 -16.19
C SER A 165 -3.08 -4.66 -16.06
N ALA A 166 -2.26 -3.79 -15.44
CA ALA A 166 -2.60 -2.40 -15.18
C ALA A 166 -1.42 -1.46 -15.42
N PRO A 167 -1.03 -1.20 -16.69
CA PRO A 167 0.04 -0.25 -17.00
C PRO A 167 -0.36 1.23 -16.77
N THR A 168 -1.64 1.49 -16.54
CA THR A 168 -2.20 2.82 -16.27
C THR A 168 -3.09 2.78 -15.03
N ILE A 169 -3.33 3.95 -14.43
CA ILE A 169 -4.21 4.08 -13.25
C ILE A 169 -5.61 3.49 -13.45
N LEU A 170 -6.14 3.51 -14.68
CA LEU A 170 -7.46 2.94 -14.98
C LEU A 170 -7.52 1.43 -14.78
N GLY A 171 -6.40 0.73 -14.97
CA GLY A 171 -6.32 -0.72 -14.73
C GLY A 171 -6.20 -1.10 -13.26
N LEU A 172 -6.00 -0.12 -12.37
CA LEU A 172 -5.94 -0.35 -10.91
C LEU A 172 -7.34 -0.27 -10.26
N ASN A 173 -8.36 0.13 -11.01
CA ASN A 173 -9.75 0.01 -10.57
C ASN A 173 -10.12 -1.48 -10.59
N GLY A 174 -10.26 -2.08 -9.41
CA GLY A 174 -10.71 -3.47 -9.25
C GLY A 174 -12.12 -3.72 -9.74
#